data_AF-A0A2E9QVS1-F1
#
_entry.id   AF-A0A2E9QVS1-F1
#
_cell.length_a   1.000
_cell.length_b   1.000
_cell.length_c   1.000
_cell.angle_alpha   90.00
_cell.angle_beta   90.00
_cell.angle_gamma   90.00
#
_symmetry.space_group_name_H-M   'P 1'
#
loop_
_entity.id
_entity.type
_entity.pdbx_description
1 polymer ?
#
loop_
_entity_poly.entity_id
_entity_poly.type
_entity_poly.pdbx_seq_one_letter_code
_entity_poly.pdbx_strand_id
1 'polypeptide(L)'
;MTQQQDHNKTILPPKEQVFHIRYLLLALLLTGGCLLGVTLGAAGAEDDSMRVSTAKRHICHLQAALRLYQIVKGHYPTKAQGLQVLQQLEGLAFKKIPKDPWGHAYVYRVSTTPQGTIPEVTSYGADRRPGGVTPMARDIRCE
;
A
#
# COMPACT_ATOMS: atom_id res chain seq x y z
N MET A 1 -35.13 74.41 -34.74
CA MET A 1 -34.43 74.97 -33.56
C MET A 1 -35.10 74.35 -32.34
N THR A 2 -34.47 73.63 -31.44
CA THR A 2 -33.07 73.61 -31.03
C THR A 2 -32.82 72.29 -30.31
N GLN A 3 -31.62 71.74 -30.50
CA GLN A 3 -31.04 70.75 -29.59
C GLN A 3 -30.92 71.32 -28.17
N GLN A 4 -31.01 70.46 -27.16
CA GLN A 4 -30.14 70.56 -26.00
C GLN A 4 -29.94 69.16 -25.41
N GLN A 5 -28.72 68.66 -25.55
CA GLN A 5 -28.21 67.50 -24.83
C GLN A 5 -28.10 67.87 -23.35
N ASP A 6 -28.61 67.02 -22.46
CA ASP A 6 -28.23 67.03 -21.05
C ASP A 6 -27.50 65.73 -20.72
N HIS A 7 -26.39 65.90 -20.03
CA HIS A 7 -25.34 64.93 -19.83
C HIS A 7 -25.65 64.11 -18.58
N ASN A 8 -26.25 62.93 -18.74
CA ASN A 8 -26.30 61.98 -17.63
C ASN A 8 -25.69 60.63 -18.05
N LYS A 9 -24.45 60.41 -17.61
CA LYS A 9 -23.80 59.09 -17.67
C LYS A 9 -24.54 58.18 -16.71
N THR A 10 -25.59 57.55 -17.21
CA THR A 10 -26.32 56.50 -16.51
C THR A 10 -25.35 55.39 -16.14
N ILE A 11 -24.99 55.33 -14.86
CA ILE A 11 -24.31 54.20 -14.22
C ILE A 11 -25.05 52.95 -14.65
N LEU A 12 -24.36 52.05 -15.37
CA LEU A 12 -24.94 50.83 -15.89
C LEU A 12 -25.63 50.04 -14.76
N PRO A 13 -26.87 49.57 -14.95
CA PRO A 13 -27.63 48.87 -13.91
C PRO A 13 -26.94 47.55 -13.51
N PRO A 14 -26.77 47.28 -12.20
CA PRO A 14 -25.94 46.19 -11.70
C PRO A 14 -26.71 44.86 -11.70
N LYS A 15 -26.97 44.29 -12.87
CA LYS A 15 -27.50 42.91 -12.98
C LYS A 15 -26.41 41.84 -13.13
N GLU A 16 -25.20 42.25 -13.49
CA GLU A 16 -24.04 41.36 -13.69
C GLU A 16 -23.31 41.02 -12.38
N GLN A 17 -23.39 41.89 -11.37
CA GLN A 17 -22.66 41.74 -10.10
C GLN A 17 -23.23 40.62 -9.22
N VAL A 18 -24.56 40.43 -9.25
CA VAL A 18 -25.24 39.40 -8.46
C VAL A 18 -24.92 37.99 -8.99
N PHE A 19 -24.70 37.86 -10.30
CA PHE A 19 -24.29 36.59 -10.91
C PHE A 19 -22.88 36.21 -10.42
N HIS A 20 -21.90 37.10 -10.52
CA HIS A 20 -20.52 36.79 -10.14
C HIS A 20 -20.36 36.43 -8.66
N ILE A 21 -21.07 37.13 -7.76
CA ILE A 21 -21.02 36.86 -6.31
C ILE A 21 -21.62 35.49 -5.98
N ARG A 22 -22.73 35.09 -6.64
CA ARG A 22 -23.34 33.78 -6.41
C ARG A 22 -22.42 32.62 -6.83
N TYR A 23 -21.72 32.77 -7.95
CA TYR A 23 -20.77 31.75 -8.42
C TYR A 23 -19.50 31.70 -7.55
N LEU A 24 -19.01 32.86 -7.08
CA LEU A 24 -17.88 32.93 -6.14
C LEU A 24 -18.20 32.22 -4.81
N LEU A 25 -19.40 32.45 -4.25
CA LEU A 25 -19.86 31.80 -3.00
C LEU A 25 -19.99 30.28 -3.17
N LEU A 26 -20.54 29.80 -4.30
CA LEU A 26 -20.63 28.37 -4.61
C LEU A 26 -19.24 27.74 -4.80
N ALA A 27 -18.32 28.41 -5.48
CA ALA A 27 -16.96 27.93 -5.71
C ALA A 27 -16.17 27.78 -4.40
N LEU A 28 -16.31 28.73 -3.47
CA LEU A 28 -15.71 28.67 -2.13
C LEU A 28 -16.30 27.53 -1.29
N LEU A 29 -17.60 27.27 -1.40
CA LEU A 29 -18.26 26.16 -0.69
C LEU A 29 -17.77 24.79 -1.18
N LEU A 30 -17.64 24.64 -2.51
CA LEU A 30 -17.17 23.42 -3.18
C LEU A 30 -15.69 23.14 -2.88
N THR A 31 -14.82 24.16 -2.95
CA THR A 31 -13.37 23.99 -2.76
C THR A 31 -12.95 24.01 -1.29
N GLY A 32 -13.63 24.78 -0.44
CA GLY A 32 -13.36 24.86 0.99
C GLY A 32 -13.67 23.57 1.75
N GLY A 33 -14.62 22.76 1.28
CA GLY A 33 -14.94 21.45 1.86
C GLY A 33 -13.95 20.33 1.52
N CYS A 34 -13.22 20.44 0.40
CA CYS A 34 -12.31 19.39 -0.07
C CYS A 34 -10.91 19.45 0.57
N LEU A 35 -10.49 20.59 1.11
CA LEU A 35 -9.12 20.78 1.63
C LEU A 35 -8.86 20.14 3.00
N LEU A 36 -9.90 19.65 3.67
CA LEU A 36 -9.80 19.04 5.01
C LEU A 36 -9.98 17.51 5.00
N GLY A 37 -9.90 16.86 3.83
CA GLY A 37 -10.31 15.47 3.65
C GLY A 37 -9.21 14.42 3.42
N VAL A 38 -7.91 14.73 3.59
CA VAL A 38 -6.84 13.76 3.31
C VAL A 38 -5.73 13.82 4.35
N THR A 39 -6.00 13.31 5.56
CA THR A 39 -4.96 12.67 6.39
C THR A 39 -5.61 11.69 7.37
N LEU A 40 -6.28 10.64 6.88
CA LEU A 40 -6.33 9.41 7.67
C LEU A 40 -5.21 8.52 7.16
N GLY A 41 -4.07 8.63 7.83
CA GLY A 41 -3.04 7.62 7.76
C GLY A 41 -3.68 6.26 8.01
N ALA A 42 -3.38 5.31 7.14
CA ALA A 42 -3.74 3.91 7.28
C ALA A 42 -3.09 3.35 8.55
N ALA A 43 -3.76 3.59 9.68
CA ALA A 43 -3.56 2.90 10.94
C ALA A 43 -4.94 2.45 11.43
N GLY A 44 -5.74 1.91 10.51
CA GLY A 44 -6.90 1.12 10.89
C GLY A 44 -6.38 -0.13 11.57
N ALA A 45 -6.90 -0.44 12.76
CA ALA A 45 -6.82 -1.77 13.32
C ALA A 45 -7.46 -2.73 12.30
N GLU A 46 -6.63 -3.24 11.38
CA GLU A 46 -7.02 -4.29 10.47
C GLU A 46 -7.44 -5.47 11.33
N ASP A 47 -8.69 -5.90 11.13
CA ASP A 47 -9.24 -7.14 11.67
C ASP A 47 -8.16 -8.24 11.60
N ASP A 48 -7.89 -8.94 12.70
CA ASP A 48 -6.69 -9.80 12.79
C ASP A 48 -6.68 -10.88 11.68
N SER A 49 -7.86 -11.23 11.16
CA SER A 49 -8.07 -12.08 9.97
C SER A 49 -7.46 -11.50 8.69
N MET A 50 -7.58 -10.18 8.47
CA MET A 50 -7.01 -9.47 7.32
C MET A 50 -5.50 -9.44 7.38
N ARG A 51 -4.92 -9.27 8.57
CA ARG A 51 -3.46 -9.35 8.77
C ARG A 51 -2.93 -10.73 8.40
N VAL A 52 -3.56 -11.80 8.90
CA VAL A 52 -3.16 -13.17 8.55
C VAL A 52 -3.27 -13.42 7.05
N SER A 53 -4.33 -12.95 6.40
CA SER A 53 -4.52 -13.07 4.94
C SER A 53 -3.44 -12.33 4.15
N THR A 54 -3.13 -11.09 4.52
CA THR A 54 -2.05 -10.30 3.91
C THR A 54 -0.70 -10.97 4.09
N ALA A 55 -0.40 -11.46 5.31
CA ALA A 55 0.82 -12.19 5.59
C ALA A 55 0.93 -13.45 4.72
N LYS A 56 -0.16 -14.21 4.56
CA LYS A 56 -0.21 -15.41 3.71
C LYS A 56 0.09 -15.06 2.25
N ARG A 57 -0.51 -14.00 1.71
CA ARG A 57 -0.25 -13.54 0.32
C ARG A 57 1.21 -13.19 0.11
N HIS A 58 1.82 -12.45 1.04
CA HIS A 58 3.24 -12.12 0.98
C HIS A 58 4.13 -13.38 0.97
N ILE A 59 3.83 -14.35 1.84
CA ILE A 59 4.60 -15.60 1.93
C ILE A 59 4.46 -16.41 0.64
N CYS A 60 3.27 -16.53 0.07
CA CYS A 60 3.05 -17.21 -1.20
C CYS A 60 3.83 -16.55 -2.35
N HIS A 61 3.84 -15.21 -2.43
CA HIS A 61 4.67 -14.51 -3.40
C HIS A 61 6.16 -14.74 -3.17
N LEU A 62 6.64 -14.70 -1.92
CA LEU A 62 8.05 -14.97 -1.60
C LEU A 62 8.46 -16.38 -1.99
N GLN A 63 7.62 -17.38 -1.76
CA GLN A 63 7.86 -18.75 -2.21
C GLN A 63 7.86 -18.89 -3.73
N ALA A 64 6.95 -18.22 -4.44
CA ALA A 64 6.97 -18.20 -5.90
C ALA A 64 8.27 -17.59 -6.44
N ALA A 65 8.72 -16.49 -5.82
CA ALA A 65 10.00 -15.86 -6.15
C ALA A 65 11.20 -16.75 -5.88
N LEU A 66 11.20 -17.50 -4.75
CA LEU A 66 12.23 -18.48 -4.44
C LEU A 66 12.27 -19.61 -5.47
N ARG A 67 11.10 -20.12 -5.90
CA ARG A 67 11.03 -21.13 -6.97
C ARG A 67 11.60 -20.59 -8.28
N LEU A 68 11.29 -19.35 -8.65
CA LEU A 68 11.88 -18.74 -9.84
C LEU A 68 13.40 -18.56 -9.70
N TYR A 69 13.87 -18.16 -8.52
CA TYR A 69 15.29 -18.08 -8.23
C TYR A 69 15.98 -19.43 -8.45
N GLN A 70 15.37 -20.54 -7.98
CA GLN A 70 15.87 -21.89 -8.25
C GLN A 70 15.92 -22.20 -9.74
N ILE A 71 14.92 -21.80 -10.53
CA ILE A 71 14.91 -22.03 -11.99
C ILE A 71 16.04 -21.26 -12.68
N VAL A 72 16.28 -20.00 -12.28
CA VAL A 72 17.27 -19.12 -12.92
C VAL A 72 18.71 -19.44 -12.47
N LYS A 73 18.91 -19.75 -11.19
CA LYS A 73 20.24 -19.97 -10.59
C LYS A 73 20.59 -21.45 -10.39
N GLY A 74 19.62 -22.35 -10.52
CA GLY A 74 19.77 -23.79 -10.29
C GLY A 74 19.75 -24.21 -8.81
N HIS A 75 19.76 -23.27 -7.87
CA HIS A 75 19.79 -23.55 -6.44
C HIS A 75 18.96 -22.53 -5.65
N TYR A 76 18.52 -22.90 -4.44
CA TYR A 76 17.90 -21.95 -3.52
C TYR A 76 18.95 -21.06 -2.83
N PRO A 77 18.57 -19.85 -2.37
CA PRO A 77 19.44 -19.01 -1.56
C PRO A 77 19.92 -19.73 -0.30
N THR A 78 21.13 -19.42 0.16
CA THR A 78 21.61 -19.92 1.45
C THR A 78 20.98 -19.16 2.62
N LYS A 79 21.03 -19.71 3.84
CA LYS A 79 20.54 -19.02 5.04
C LYS A 79 21.23 -17.66 5.28
N ALA A 80 22.51 -17.54 4.92
CA ALA A 80 23.27 -16.29 5.04
C ALA A 80 22.81 -15.22 4.02
N GLN A 81 22.47 -15.65 2.82
CA GLN A 81 21.92 -14.80 1.76
C GLN A 81 20.48 -14.38 2.04
N GLY A 82 19.68 -15.29 2.60
CA GLY A 82 18.31 -15.04 3.01
C GLY A 82 17.38 -14.65 1.86
N LEU A 83 16.34 -13.87 2.18
CA LEU A 83 15.39 -13.34 1.20
C LEU A 83 15.93 -12.12 0.46
N GLN A 84 17.05 -11.53 0.91
CA GLN A 84 17.59 -10.31 0.34
C GLN A 84 18.02 -10.49 -1.13
N VAL A 85 18.48 -11.68 -1.51
CA VAL A 85 18.90 -11.98 -2.89
C VAL A 85 17.76 -11.95 -3.90
N LEU A 86 16.51 -12.08 -3.43
CA LEU A 86 15.34 -11.96 -4.31
C LEU A 86 15.20 -10.54 -4.89
N GLN A 87 15.83 -9.54 -4.28
CA GLN A 87 15.87 -8.16 -4.79
C GLN A 87 16.91 -7.98 -5.91
N GLN A 88 17.90 -8.88 -6.00
CA GLN A 88 18.99 -8.79 -6.97
C GLN A 88 18.66 -9.48 -8.30
N LEU A 89 17.59 -10.29 -8.33
CA LEU A 89 17.13 -10.91 -9.58
C LEU A 89 16.24 -9.92 -10.34
N GLU A 90 16.72 -9.47 -11.49
CA GLU A 90 15.91 -8.74 -12.44
C GLU A 90 14.72 -9.62 -12.89
N GLY A 91 13.51 -9.06 -12.84
CA GLY A 91 12.27 -9.78 -13.16
C GLY A 91 11.53 -10.39 -11.96
N LEU A 92 12.12 -10.37 -10.76
CA LEU A 92 11.35 -10.67 -9.53
C LEU A 92 10.59 -9.42 -9.06
N ALA A 93 9.34 -9.61 -8.62
CA ALA A 93 8.42 -8.54 -8.24
C ALA A 93 8.82 -7.79 -6.94
N PHE A 94 9.92 -8.15 -6.30
CA PHE A 94 10.33 -7.61 -5.02
C PHE A 94 11.45 -6.58 -5.16
N LYS A 95 11.08 -5.32 -5.38
CA LYS A 95 12.03 -4.18 -5.22
C LYS A 95 12.50 -4.01 -3.78
N LYS A 96 11.64 -4.38 -2.83
CA LYS A 96 11.90 -4.39 -1.39
C LYS A 96 11.16 -5.57 -0.78
N ILE A 97 11.81 -6.29 0.12
CA ILE A 97 11.15 -7.37 0.85
C ILE A 97 10.11 -6.74 1.80
N PRO A 98 8.80 -7.06 1.65
CA PRO A 98 7.79 -6.54 2.55
C PRO A 98 8.04 -7.11 3.96
N LYS A 99 7.70 -6.31 4.96
CA LYS A 99 7.59 -6.80 6.34
C LYS A 99 6.23 -7.47 6.50
N ASP A 100 6.11 -8.34 7.50
CA ASP A 100 4.81 -8.86 7.88
C ASP A 100 3.91 -7.74 8.45
N PRO A 101 2.60 -7.96 8.53
CA PRO A 101 1.63 -6.96 9.03
C PRO A 101 1.87 -6.53 10.48
N TRP A 102 2.69 -7.27 11.23
CA TRP A 102 3.12 -6.94 12.58
C TRP A 102 4.45 -6.15 12.61
N GLY A 103 5.03 -5.87 11.45
CA GLY A 103 6.26 -5.07 11.31
C GLY A 103 7.56 -5.86 11.41
N HIS A 104 7.49 -7.19 11.45
CA HIS A 104 8.64 -8.09 11.55
C HIS A 104 9.11 -8.57 10.17
N ALA A 105 10.38 -8.99 10.09
CA ALA A 105 10.91 -9.62 8.90
C ALA A 105 10.47 -11.08 8.81
N TYR A 106 10.17 -11.55 7.61
CA TYR A 106 9.91 -12.96 7.36
C TYR A 106 11.14 -13.82 7.65
N VAL A 107 10.92 -15.00 8.21
CA VAL A 107 11.98 -15.95 8.51
C VAL A 107 12.12 -16.91 7.36
N TYR A 108 13.34 -16.98 6.84
CA TYR A 108 13.74 -17.95 5.83
C TYR A 108 14.51 -19.09 6.47
N ARG A 109 14.06 -20.30 6.21
CA ARG A 109 14.74 -21.54 6.58
C ARG A 109 14.91 -22.37 5.33
N VAL A 110 16.05 -23.03 5.23
CA VAL A 110 16.32 -23.97 4.16
C VAL A 110 16.78 -25.27 4.79
N SER A 111 16.05 -26.34 4.49
CA SER A 111 16.33 -27.67 4.98
C SER A 111 16.75 -28.53 3.80
N THR A 112 18.01 -28.99 3.81
CA THR A 112 18.51 -29.93 2.81
C THR A 112 18.20 -31.33 3.30
N THR A 113 17.21 -31.99 2.68
CA THR A 113 16.90 -33.41 2.93
C THR A 113 17.46 -34.26 1.80
N PRO A 114 17.56 -35.60 1.98
CA PRO A 114 17.96 -36.50 0.90
C PRO A 114 17.05 -36.42 -0.34
N GLN A 115 15.80 -35.99 -0.18
CA GLN A 115 14.85 -35.80 -1.28
C GLN A 115 15.02 -34.45 -2.00
N GLY A 116 15.81 -33.52 -1.47
CA GLY A 116 16.07 -32.22 -2.08
C GLY A 116 16.19 -31.07 -1.09
N THR A 117 16.40 -29.86 -1.62
CA THR A 117 16.42 -28.64 -0.82
C THR A 117 15.02 -28.06 -0.73
N ILE A 118 14.46 -27.97 0.48
CA ILE A 118 13.13 -27.43 0.71
C ILE A 118 13.27 -26.03 1.33
N PRO A 119 12.88 -24.96 0.63
CA PRO A 119 12.79 -23.62 1.20
C PRO A 119 11.51 -23.49 2.02
N GLU A 120 11.64 -22.99 3.23
CA GLU A 120 10.51 -22.65 4.10
C GLU A 120 10.56 -21.15 4.43
N VAL A 121 9.45 -20.46 4.18
CA VAL A 121 9.25 -19.06 4.56
C VAL A 121 8.10 -19.00 5.54
N THR A 122 8.36 -18.39 6.69
CA THR A 122 7.41 -18.35 7.80
C THR A 122 7.35 -16.96 8.40
N SER A 123 6.18 -16.52 8.86
CA SER A 123 6.03 -15.37 9.76
C SER A 123 5.64 -15.88 11.14
N TYR A 124 6.26 -15.33 12.18
CA TYR A 124 5.95 -15.61 13.58
C TYR A 124 4.69 -14.89 14.09
N GLY A 125 3.99 -14.15 13.23
CA GLY A 125 2.76 -13.47 13.58
C GLY A 125 2.94 -12.43 14.70
N ALA A 126 1.86 -12.22 15.47
CA ALA A 126 1.86 -11.31 16.62
C ALA A 126 2.80 -11.77 17.75
N ASP A 127 2.99 -13.08 17.89
CA ASP A 127 3.61 -13.70 19.06
C ASP A 127 5.14 -13.74 19.01
N ARG A 128 5.73 -13.44 17.84
CA ARG A 128 7.20 -13.39 17.62
C ARG A 128 7.97 -14.65 18.02
N ARG A 129 7.29 -15.78 18.22
CA ARG A 129 7.89 -17.04 18.66
C ARG A 129 7.62 -18.15 17.64
N PRO A 130 8.61 -19.01 17.34
CA PRO A 130 8.38 -20.21 16.55
C PRO A 130 7.45 -21.17 17.30
N GLY A 131 6.44 -21.72 16.62
CA GLY A 131 5.63 -22.82 17.14
C GLY A 131 4.55 -22.41 18.13
N GLY A 132 3.81 -21.37 17.83
CA GLY A 132 2.62 -21.04 18.62
C GLY A 132 1.41 -21.92 18.29
N VAL A 133 0.61 -22.20 19.32
CA VAL A 133 -0.49 -23.19 19.29
C VAL A 133 -1.84 -22.62 18.85
N THR A 134 -2.00 -21.29 18.82
CA THR A 134 -3.23 -20.63 18.37
C THR A 134 -3.19 -20.39 16.85
N PRO A 135 -4.32 -20.20 16.13
CA PRO A 135 -4.31 -19.86 14.70
C PRO A 135 -3.49 -18.60 14.36
N MET A 136 -3.28 -17.74 15.36
CA MET A 136 -2.50 -16.50 15.30
C MET A 136 -1.00 -16.71 15.56
N ALA A 137 -0.67 -17.84 16.17
CA ALA A 137 0.67 -18.23 16.61
C ALA A 137 1.20 -19.45 15.82
N ARG A 138 0.33 -20.12 15.05
CA ARG A 138 0.72 -21.09 14.04
C ARG A 138 1.47 -20.33 12.96
N ASP A 139 2.73 -20.72 12.80
CA ASP A 139 3.59 -20.44 11.66
C ASP A 139 2.76 -20.31 10.36
N ILE A 140 2.54 -19.08 9.90
CA ILE A 140 1.77 -18.83 8.67
C ILE A 140 2.64 -19.31 7.52
N ARG A 141 2.10 -20.23 6.72
CA ARG A 141 2.74 -20.80 5.53
C ARG A 141 1.79 -20.69 4.34
N CYS A 142 2.33 -20.77 3.13
CA CYS A 142 1.51 -21.09 1.97
C CYS A 142 1.30 -22.61 1.98
N GLU A 143 0.17 -23.05 2.52
CA GLU A 143 -0.44 -24.34 2.15
C GLU A 143 -1.17 -24.18 0.81
#